data_AF-A0AA95RV25-F1
#
_entry.id   AF-A0AA95RV25-F1
#
_cell.length_a   1.000
_cell.length_b   1.000
_cell.length_c   1.000
_cell.angle_alpha   90.00
_cell.angle_beta   90.00
_cell.angle_gamma   90.00
#
_symmetry.space_group_name_H-M   'P 1'
#
loop_
_entity.id
_entity.type
_entity.pdbx_description
1 polymer ?
#
loop_
_entity_poly.entity_id
_entity_poly.type
_entity_poly.pdbx_seq_one_letter_code
_entity_poly.pdbx_strand_id
1 'polypeptide(L)'
;MLAYRINYYSGILIYSLNIGVNYFTWMAIYGNGDSLGGFTATQMTSYVAVSWMARAFYFNNLDREISTDIRDGSIAIQFIRPYNYVLVKMMQGLGEGMFRFLLFMIPGMAIAMLLFPVQLPTAPSAWAGFLVMLFFSFLINSQINIITGLSAFFVENNEGMMRMKRVIVDLFSGLIVPISLFPDWLSSILKVLPFQAITYLPGSVFTGRVQGVGIWNVLGIQIVWFLALLIPIVWLYHAARQRLFVQGG
;
A
#
# COMPACT_ATOMS: atom_id res chain seq x y z
N MET A 1 16.56 21.34 7.98
CA MET A 1 17.27 20.50 6.98
C MET A 1 17.79 19.18 7.55
N LEU A 2 18.33 19.12 8.77
CA LEU A 2 18.78 17.86 9.41
C LEU A 2 17.66 16.84 9.65
N ALA A 3 16.49 17.27 10.14
CA ALA A 3 15.35 16.37 10.39
C ALA A 3 14.88 15.62 9.13
N TYR A 4 14.91 16.27 7.97
CA TYR A 4 14.52 15.65 6.69
C TYR A 4 15.52 14.59 6.24
N ARG A 5 16.82 14.83 6.43
CA ARG A 5 17.89 13.85 6.13
C ARG A 5 17.86 12.66 7.10
N ILE A 6 17.60 12.91 8.38
CA ILE A 6 17.48 11.84 9.39
C ILE A 6 16.29 10.95 9.06
N ASN A 7 15.11 11.52 8.78
CA ASN A 7 13.93 10.74 8.40
C ASN A 7 14.17 9.89 7.14
N TYR A 8 14.96 10.40 6.19
CA TYR A 8 15.37 9.67 5.00
C TYR A 8 16.18 8.41 5.32
N TYR A 9 17.32 8.57 6.02
CA TYR A 9 18.17 7.44 6.37
C TYR A 9 17.51 6.46 7.33
N SER A 10 16.75 6.98 8.32
CA SER A 10 15.98 6.16 9.23
C SER A 10 14.95 5.31 8.50
N GLY A 11 14.27 5.85 7.47
CA GLY A 11 13.31 5.07 6.70
C GLY A 11 13.97 3.91 5.96
N ILE A 12 15.07 4.15 5.23
CA ILE A 12 15.81 3.07 4.54
C ILE A 12 16.23 1.99 5.54
N LEU A 13 16.78 2.40 6.69
CA LEU A 13 17.22 1.47 7.73
C LEU A 13 16.04 0.66 8.30
N ILE A 14 14.89 1.30 8.57
CA ILE A 14 13.69 0.61 9.07
C ILE A 14 13.19 -0.40 8.04
N TYR A 15 13.10 -0.06 6.76
CA TYR A 15 12.64 -0.99 5.73
C TYR A 15 13.61 -2.15 5.55
N SER A 16 14.92 -1.90 5.50
CA SER A 16 15.94 -2.96 5.43
C SER A 16 15.93 -3.87 6.65
N LEU A 17 15.75 -3.32 7.86
CA LEU A 17 15.58 -4.12 9.08
C LEU A 17 14.33 -4.99 9.02
N ASN A 18 13.20 -4.45 8.55
CA ASN A 18 11.98 -5.24 8.40
C ASN A 18 12.16 -6.39 7.41
N ILE A 19 12.87 -6.17 6.30
CA ILE A 19 13.23 -7.26 5.37
C ILE A 19 14.08 -8.30 6.07
N GLY A 20 15.13 -7.89 6.80
CA GLY A 20 16.01 -8.82 7.51
C GLY A 20 15.29 -9.64 8.56
N VAL A 21 14.46 -9.01 9.40
CA VAL A 21 13.65 -9.71 10.41
C VAL A 21 12.75 -10.73 9.73
N ASN A 22 11.98 -10.32 8.71
CA ASN A 22 11.08 -11.24 8.01
C ASN A 22 11.86 -12.36 7.30
N TYR A 23 13.01 -12.07 6.70
CA TYR A 23 13.87 -13.08 6.07
C TYR A 23 14.29 -14.16 7.07
N PHE A 24 14.84 -13.77 8.23
CA PHE A 24 15.24 -14.74 9.25
C PHE A 24 14.04 -15.49 9.84
N THR A 25 12.90 -14.83 10.02
CA THR A 25 11.66 -15.49 10.45
C THR A 25 11.22 -16.55 9.44
N TRP A 26 11.18 -16.22 8.14
CA TRP A 26 10.80 -17.19 7.12
C TRP A 26 11.80 -18.33 6.99
N MET A 27 13.11 -18.05 7.01
CA MET A 27 14.13 -19.12 7.00
C MET A 27 13.99 -20.06 8.19
N ALA A 28 13.65 -19.56 9.39
CA ALA A 28 13.38 -20.38 10.55
C ALA A 28 12.12 -21.25 10.39
N ILE A 29 11.06 -20.72 9.76
CA ILE A 29 9.82 -21.46 9.48
C ILE A 29 10.05 -22.54 8.41
N TYR A 30 10.81 -22.24 7.36
CA TYR A 30 11.13 -23.21 6.32
C TYR A 30 11.97 -24.36 6.88
N GLY A 31 12.96 -24.11 7.74
CA GLY A 31 13.77 -25.15 8.36
C GLY A 31 14.44 -26.04 7.30
N ASN A 32 13.95 -27.29 7.15
CA ASN A 32 14.37 -28.26 6.12
C ASN A 32 13.33 -28.49 5.01
N GLY A 33 12.22 -27.74 4.98
CA GLY A 33 11.17 -27.87 3.98
C GLY A 33 11.50 -27.10 2.70
N ASP A 34 11.21 -27.70 1.54
CA ASP A 34 11.54 -27.10 0.24
C ASP A 34 10.51 -26.04 -0.22
N SER A 35 9.24 -26.16 0.20
CA SER A 35 8.18 -25.23 -0.20
C SER A 35 7.09 -25.07 0.86
N LEU A 36 6.59 -23.84 1.02
CA LEU A 36 5.48 -23.48 1.91
C LEU A 36 4.53 -22.53 1.18
N GLY A 37 3.23 -22.83 1.20
CA GLY A 37 2.21 -21.97 0.57
C GLY A 37 2.43 -21.70 -0.92
N GLY A 38 3.13 -22.61 -1.61
CA GLY A 38 3.51 -22.48 -3.01
C GLY A 38 4.65 -21.48 -3.29
N PHE A 39 5.45 -21.14 -2.28
CA PHE A 39 6.70 -20.38 -2.43
C PHE A 39 7.90 -21.28 -2.08
N THR A 40 8.97 -21.20 -2.87
CA THR A 40 10.29 -21.66 -2.42
C THR A 40 10.90 -20.65 -1.44
N ALA A 41 11.90 -21.05 -0.65
CA ALA A 41 12.57 -20.14 0.30
C ALA A 41 13.13 -18.87 -0.40
N THR A 42 13.71 -19.03 -1.59
CA THR A 42 14.24 -17.91 -2.38
C THR A 42 13.13 -17.02 -2.95
N GLN A 43 12.02 -17.61 -3.42
CA GLN A 43 10.86 -16.84 -3.85
C GLN A 43 10.23 -16.08 -2.68
N MET A 44 10.17 -16.68 -1.48
CA MET A 44 9.67 -16.01 -0.27
C MET A 44 10.54 -14.79 0.09
N THR A 45 11.86 -14.95 0.03
CA THR A 45 12.81 -13.85 0.29
C THR A 45 12.60 -12.70 -0.70
N SER A 46 12.46 -13.04 -1.97
CA SER A 46 12.20 -12.05 -3.03
C SER A 46 10.85 -11.36 -2.86
N TYR A 47 9.82 -12.12 -2.48
CA TYR A 47 8.48 -11.62 -2.18
C TYR A 47 8.49 -10.64 -1.02
N VAL A 48 9.15 -10.98 0.09
CA VAL A 48 9.25 -10.13 1.28
C VAL A 48 10.03 -8.85 0.95
N ALA A 49 11.16 -8.97 0.27
CA ALA A 49 12.00 -7.83 -0.12
C ALA A 49 11.20 -6.84 -0.99
N VAL A 50 10.57 -7.32 -2.06
CA VAL A 50 9.78 -6.46 -2.95
C VAL A 50 8.55 -5.90 -2.26
N SER A 51 7.88 -6.64 -1.38
CA SER A 51 6.68 -6.21 -0.67
C SER A 51 6.96 -5.03 0.27
N TRP A 52 8.02 -5.14 1.08
CA TRP A 52 8.46 -4.07 1.97
C TRP A 52 9.00 -2.85 1.21
N MET A 53 9.70 -3.07 0.10
CA MET A 53 10.19 -1.97 -0.73
C MET A 53 9.04 -1.27 -1.47
N ALA A 54 8.09 -2.02 -2.03
CA ALA A 54 6.88 -1.47 -2.64
C ALA A 54 6.06 -0.65 -1.63
N ARG A 55 6.04 -1.05 -0.36
CA ARG A 55 5.39 -0.28 0.71
C ARG A 55 5.94 1.12 0.85
N ALA A 56 7.25 1.33 0.67
CA ALA A 56 7.81 2.67 0.71
C ALA A 56 7.16 3.60 -0.32
N PHE A 57 6.77 3.08 -1.49
CA PHE A 57 6.09 3.84 -2.54
C PHE A 57 4.61 4.09 -2.24
N TYR A 58 3.82 3.03 -1.98
CA TYR A 58 2.38 3.19 -1.86
C TYR A 58 1.93 3.79 -0.52
N PHE A 59 2.75 3.69 0.53
CA PHE A 59 2.42 4.18 1.85
C PHE A 59 2.36 5.71 1.88
N ASN A 60 1.21 6.24 2.30
CA ASN A 60 0.97 7.67 2.50
C ASN A 60 0.12 7.88 3.77
N ASN A 61 0.08 9.12 4.26
CA ASN A 61 -0.67 9.51 5.46
C ASN A 61 -1.87 10.42 5.12
N LEU A 62 -2.47 10.25 3.94
CA LEU A 62 -3.58 11.10 3.49
C LEU A 62 -4.78 11.05 4.44
N ASP A 63 -5.01 9.92 5.10
CA ASP A 63 -6.04 9.77 6.13
C ASP A 63 -5.86 10.75 7.29
N ARG A 64 -4.63 10.87 7.78
CA ARG A 64 -4.27 11.78 8.87
C ARG A 64 -4.35 13.23 8.42
N GLU A 65 -3.77 13.56 7.27
CA GLU A 65 -3.81 14.93 6.76
C GLU A 65 -5.24 15.43 6.55
N ILE A 66 -6.08 14.62 5.91
CA ILE A 66 -7.49 14.97 5.69
C ILE A 66 -8.21 15.09 7.03
N SER A 67 -7.96 14.19 7.97
CA SER A 67 -8.56 14.29 9.32
C SER A 67 -8.13 15.57 10.05
N THR A 68 -6.88 15.98 9.94
CA THR A 68 -6.37 17.23 10.54
C THR A 68 -7.02 18.44 9.86
N ASP A 69 -7.08 18.45 8.53
CA ASP A 69 -7.73 19.54 7.78
C ASP A 69 -9.21 19.72 8.20
N ILE A 70 -9.90 18.61 8.53
CA ILE A 70 -11.29 18.62 9.01
C ILE A 70 -11.39 19.12 10.45
N ARG A 71 -10.58 18.58 11.37
CA ARG A 71 -10.61 18.94 12.81
C ARG A 71 -10.25 20.40 13.03
N ASP A 72 -9.31 20.91 12.24
CA ASP A 72 -8.79 22.26 12.39
C ASP A 72 -9.60 23.29 11.57
N GLY A 73 -10.63 22.84 10.85
CA GLY A 73 -11.53 23.66 10.04
C GLY A 73 -10.91 24.22 8.74
N SER A 74 -9.63 23.96 8.49
CA SER A 74 -8.91 24.45 7.30
C SER A 74 -9.47 23.88 5.99
N ILE A 75 -10.19 22.75 6.06
CA ILE A 75 -10.88 22.15 4.91
C ILE A 75 -11.95 23.07 4.29
N ALA A 76 -12.54 23.98 5.07
CA ALA A 76 -13.52 24.94 4.55
C ALA A 76 -12.90 25.84 3.47
N ILE A 77 -11.66 26.30 3.70
CA ILE A 77 -10.89 27.09 2.73
C ILE A 77 -10.59 26.27 1.48
N GLN A 78 -10.33 24.97 1.64
CA GLN A 78 -10.06 24.09 0.51
C GLN A 78 -11.29 23.89 -0.39
N PHE A 79 -12.50 23.86 0.19
CA PHE A 79 -13.74 23.67 -0.57
C PHE A 79 -14.21 24.91 -1.33
N ILE A 80 -13.72 26.11 -0.96
CA ILE A 80 -13.99 27.35 -1.69
C ILE A 80 -13.18 27.41 -3.00
N ARG A 81 -12.05 26.71 -3.07
CA ARG A 81 -11.16 26.75 -4.23
C ARG A 81 -11.76 25.98 -5.42
N PRO A 82 -11.56 26.43 -6.67
CA PRO A 82 -12.18 25.84 -7.86
C PRO A 82 -11.47 24.55 -8.33
N TYR A 83 -11.05 23.70 -7.40
CA TYR A 83 -10.42 22.41 -7.69
C TYR A 83 -10.95 21.31 -6.78
N ASN A 84 -10.77 20.06 -7.20
CA ASN A 84 -11.16 18.90 -6.39
C ASN A 84 -10.12 18.63 -5.31
N TYR A 85 -10.50 18.81 -4.03
CA TYR A 85 -9.61 18.58 -2.89
C TYR A 85 -9.05 17.16 -2.82
N VAL A 86 -9.87 16.14 -3.10
CA VAL A 86 -9.44 14.72 -3.10
C VAL A 86 -8.36 14.49 -4.15
N LEU A 87 -8.52 15.08 -5.34
CA LEU A 87 -7.53 14.96 -6.41
C LEU A 87 -6.20 15.63 -6.02
N VAL A 88 -6.25 16.82 -5.40
CA VAL A 88 -5.05 17.50 -4.90
C VAL A 88 -4.31 16.64 -3.88
N LYS A 89 -5.02 16.08 -2.89
CA LYS A 89 -4.44 15.16 -1.90
C LYS A 89 -3.83 13.94 -2.57
N MET A 90 -4.48 13.37 -3.56
CA MET A 90 -3.97 12.20 -4.29
C MET A 90 -2.69 12.53 -5.07
N MET A 91 -2.62 13.70 -5.71
CA MET A 91 -1.42 14.17 -6.42
C MET A 91 -0.27 14.51 -5.46
N GLN A 92 -0.55 15.10 -4.30
CA GLN A 92 0.44 15.31 -3.24
C GLN A 92 1.02 13.98 -2.74
N GLY A 93 0.14 13.01 -2.46
CA GLY A 93 0.55 11.66 -2.08
C GLY A 93 1.37 10.97 -3.18
N LEU A 94 1.03 11.19 -4.45
CA LEU A 94 1.79 10.62 -5.57
C LEU A 94 3.19 11.24 -5.67
N GLY A 95 3.31 12.55 -5.45
CA GLY A 95 4.61 13.23 -5.41
C GLY A 95 5.49 12.70 -4.27
N GLU A 96 4.94 12.52 -3.07
CA GLU A 96 5.66 11.90 -1.95
C GLU A 96 6.03 10.44 -2.27
N GLY A 97 5.09 9.69 -2.85
CA GLY A 97 5.32 8.32 -3.31
C GLY A 97 6.48 8.25 -4.29
N MET A 98 6.47 9.06 -5.35
CA MET A 98 7.54 9.11 -6.36
C MET A 98 8.91 9.46 -5.74
N PHE A 99 8.95 10.40 -4.79
CA PHE A 99 10.16 10.69 -4.03
C PHE A 99 10.65 9.45 -3.26
N ARG A 100 9.73 8.75 -2.58
CA ARG A 100 10.04 7.52 -1.85
C ARG A 100 10.43 6.37 -2.75
N PHE A 101 9.86 6.27 -3.94
CA PHE A 101 10.23 5.28 -4.94
C PHE A 101 11.69 5.46 -5.36
N LEU A 102 12.05 6.69 -5.76
CA LEU A 102 13.39 6.97 -6.27
C LEU A 102 14.46 6.87 -5.20
N LEU A 103 14.17 7.34 -3.99
CA LEU A 103 15.20 7.50 -2.96
C LEU A 103 15.14 6.44 -1.86
N PHE A 104 14.03 5.73 -1.65
CA PHE A 104 13.95 4.67 -0.62
C PHE A 104 13.83 3.30 -1.27
N MET A 105 12.89 3.13 -2.19
CA MET A 105 12.62 1.83 -2.79
C MET A 105 13.79 1.34 -3.64
N ILE A 106 14.32 2.18 -4.55
CA ILE A 106 15.44 1.77 -5.41
C ILE A 106 16.72 1.49 -4.59
N PRO A 107 17.21 2.41 -3.73
CA PRO A 107 18.42 2.15 -2.95
C PRO A 107 18.22 1.05 -1.90
N GLY A 108 17.05 0.98 -1.28
CA GLY A 108 16.71 -0.06 -0.31
C GLY A 108 16.66 -1.44 -0.95
N MET A 109 16.13 -1.56 -2.17
CA MET A 109 16.15 -2.81 -2.93
C MET A 109 17.58 -3.21 -3.31
N ALA A 110 18.44 -2.25 -3.70
CA ALA A 110 19.85 -2.52 -3.97
C ALA A 110 20.57 -3.07 -2.72
N ILE A 111 20.33 -2.48 -1.54
CA ILE A 111 20.87 -2.99 -0.27
C ILE A 111 20.31 -4.39 0.03
N ALA A 112 19.02 -4.62 -0.17
CA ALA A 112 18.40 -5.93 0.07
C ALA A 112 19.00 -7.03 -0.82
N MET A 113 19.31 -6.73 -2.09
CA MET A 113 19.98 -7.65 -3.00
C MET A 113 21.43 -7.97 -2.62
N LEU A 114 22.12 -7.06 -1.90
CA LEU A 114 23.48 -7.30 -1.40
C LEU A 114 23.47 -8.17 -0.14
N LEU A 115 22.42 -8.07 0.69
CA LEU A 115 22.33 -8.76 1.96
C LEU A 115 21.62 -10.11 1.88
N PHE A 116 20.69 -10.29 0.94
CA PHE A 116 19.81 -11.45 0.85
C PHE A 116 19.75 -12.01 -0.57
N PRO A 117 19.47 -13.32 -0.75
CA PRO A 117 19.36 -13.96 -2.05
C PRO A 117 18.03 -13.59 -2.75
N VAL A 118 17.91 -12.33 -3.17
CA VAL A 118 16.74 -11.83 -3.89
C VAL A 118 16.88 -12.13 -5.38
N GLN A 119 15.91 -12.86 -5.93
CA GLN A 119 15.82 -13.12 -7.37
C GLN A 119 14.96 -12.05 -8.04
N LEU A 120 15.54 -11.38 -9.03
CA LEU A 120 14.81 -10.43 -9.87
C LEU A 120 14.10 -11.17 -11.01
N PRO A 121 12.92 -10.68 -11.44
CA PRO A 121 12.28 -11.20 -12.63
C PRO A 121 13.18 -11.03 -13.87
N THR A 122 13.34 -12.11 -14.63
CA THR A 122 14.13 -12.13 -15.88
C THR A 122 13.33 -11.61 -17.08
N ALA A 123 12.01 -11.78 -17.05
CA ALA A 123 11.12 -11.37 -18.12
C ALA A 123 10.78 -9.86 -18.04
N PRO A 124 10.95 -9.07 -19.12
CA PRO A 124 10.58 -7.66 -19.14
C PRO A 124 9.08 -7.41 -18.87
N SER A 125 8.23 -8.36 -19.26
CA SER A 125 6.78 -8.31 -19.00
C SER A 125 6.44 -8.35 -17.51
N ALA A 126 7.22 -9.05 -16.68
CA ALA A 126 7.03 -9.09 -15.24
C ALA A 126 7.39 -7.75 -14.59
N TRP A 127 8.43 -7.06 -15.08
CA TRP A 127 8.77 -5.70 -14.65
C TRP A 127 7.70 -4.69 -15.03
N ALA A 128 7.25 -4.70 -16.29
CA ALA A 128 6.19 -3.81 -16.76
C ALA A 128 4.89 -4.05 -15.99
N GLY A 129 4.49 -5.31 -15.82
CA GLY A 129 3.34 -5.69 -15.00
C GLY A 129 3.48 -5.21 -13.56
N PHE A 130 4.61 -5.48 -12.92
CA PHE A 130 4.88 -5.03 -11.56
C PHE A 130 4.79 -3.51 -11.40
N LEU A 131 5.38 -2.72 -12.30
CA LEU A 131 5.35 -1.25 -12.20
C LEU A 131 3.94 -0.68 -12.36
N VAL A 132 3.15 -1.21 -13.30
CA VAL A 132 1.74 -0.82 -13.46
C VAL A 132 0.95 -1.19 -12.21
N MET A 133 1.14 -2.42 -11.71
CA MET A 133 0.44 -2.88 -10.52
C MET A 133 0.85 -2.11 -9.27
N LEU A 134 2.11 -1.70 -9.17
CA LEU A 134 2.62 -0.86 -8.09
C LEU A 134 1.94 0.51 -8.08
N PHE A 135 1.69 1.10 -9.24
CA PHE A 135 0.90 2.32 -9.35
C PHE A 135 -0.54 2.11 -8.86
N PHE A 136 -1.20 1.02 -9.25
CA PHE A 136 -2.52 0.67 -8.72
C PHE A 136 -2.51 0.40 -7.21
N SER A 137 -1.45 -0.19 -6.65
CA SER A 137 -1.28 -0.34 -5.21
C SER A 137 -1.29 1.02 -4.50
N PHE A 138 -0.60 2.02 -5.06
CA PHE A 138 -0.66 3.39 -4.56
C PHE A 138 -2.08 3.96 -4.66
N LEU A 139 -2.77 3.80 -5.80
CA LEU A 139 -4.13 4.31 -5.96
C LEU A 139 -5.09 3.71 -4.92
N ILE A 140 -5.12 2.39 -4.80
CA ILE A 140 -6.01 1.66 -3.89
C ILE A 140 -5.71 2.00 -2.43
N ASN A 141 -4.42 2.01 -2.04
CA ASN A 141 -4.03 2.39 -0.69
C ASN A 141 -4.42 3.84 -0.37
N SER A 142 -4.21 4.77 -1.31
CA SER A 142 -4.60 6.17 -1.17
C SER A 142 -6.12 6.34 -1.08
N GLN A 143 -6.90 5.58 -1.86
CA GLN A 143 -8.36 5.59 -1.80
C GLN A 143 -8.86 5.14 -0.42
N ILE A 144 -8.31 4.05 0.13
CA ILE A 144 -8.66 3.58 1.48
C ILE A 144 -8.30 4.64 2.53
N ASN A 145 -7.14 5.30 2.38
CA ASN A 145 -6.74 6.39 3.26
C ASN A 145 -7.68 7.59 3.16
N ILE A 146 -8.07 8.01 1.95
CA ILE A 146 -9.02 9.11 1.73
C ILE A 146 -10.38 8.79 2.35
N ILE A 147 -10.91 7.59 2.15
CA ILE A 147 -12.18 7.14 2.77
C ILE A 147 -12.08 7.25 4.30
N THR A 148 -10.96 6.81 4.87
CA THR A 148 -10.71 6.87 6.32
C THR A 148 -10.56 8.31 6.83
N GLY A 149 -9.94 9.20 6.04
CA GLY A 149 -9.79 10.60 6.38
C GLY A 149 -11.12 11.35 6.33
N LEU A 150 -11.90 11.15 5.27
CA LEU A 150 -13.22 11.77 5.08
C LEU A 150 -14.22 11.36 6.17
N SER A 151 -14.04 10.20 6.81
CA SER A 151 -14.91 9.80 7.92
C SER A 151 -14.84 10.75 9.12
N ALA A 152 -13.79 11.58 9.24
CA ALA A 152 -13.69 12.59 10.29
C ALA A 152 -14.80 13.67 10.20
N PHE A 153 -15.46 13.82 9.05
CA PHE A 153 -16.68 14.63 8.97
C PHE A 153 -17.87 14.04 9.73
N PHE A 154 -17.82 12.73 10.05
CA PHE A 154 -18.92 11.99 10.63
C PHE A 154 -18.68 11.51 12.06
N VAL A 155 -17.43 11.49 12.49
CA VAL A 155 -17.00 11.02 13.79
C VAL A 155 -16.08 12.05 14.42
N GLU A 156 -16.29 12.35 15.70
CA GLU A 156 -15.52 13.34 16.46
C GLU A 156 -14.02 13.02 16.51
N ASN A 157 -13.67 11.73 16.65
CA ASN A 157 -12.29 11.26 16.60
C ASN A 157 -12.17 9.95 15.80
N ASN A 158 -11.54 10.01 14.63
CA ASN A 158 -11.27 8.86 13.75
C ASN A 158 -9.87 8.23 13.96
N GLU A 159 -9.12 8.57 15.01
CA GLU A 159 -7.77 8.01 15.23
C GLU A 159 -7.77 6.50 15.43
N GLY A 160 -8.72 5.99 16.20
CA GLY A 160 -8.90 4.54 16.37
C GLY A 160 -9.12 3.85 15.03
N MET A 161 -9.92 4.46 14.14
CA MET A 161 -10.21 3.95 12.81
C MET A 161 -8.96 3.94 11.92
N MET A 162 -8.16 5.00 11.95
CA MET A 162 -6.88 5.07 11.22
C MET A 162 -5.90 3.98 11.67
N ARG A 163 -5.77 3.76 12.99
CA ARG A 163 -4.89 2.73 13.57
C ARG A 163 -5.38 1.32 13.21
N MET A 164 -6.67 1.05 13.38
CA MET A 164 -7.28 -0.24 13.04
C MET A 164 -7.10 -0.55 11.56
N LYS A 165 -7.43 0.40 10.67
CA LYS A 165 -7.24 0.25 9.22
C LYS A 165 -5.77 -0.05 8.87
N ARG A 166 -4.81 0.60 9.52
CA ARG A 166 -3.38 0.35 9.28
C ARG A 166 -3.01 -1.09 9.58
N VAL A 167 -3.45 -1.63 10.71
CA VAL A 167 -3.21 -3.04 11.09
C VAL A 167 -3.87 -3.99 10.11
N ILE A 168 -5.12 -3.73 9.72
CA ILE A 168 -5.87 -4.54 8.76
C ILE A 168 -5.14 -4.60 7.41
N VAL A 169 -4.72 -3.44 6.87
CA VAL A 169 -4.01 -3.37 5.59
C VAL A 169 -2.67 -4.09 5.68
N ASP A 170 -1.89 -3.86 6.74
CA ASP A 170 -0.57 -4.48 6.88
C ASP A 170 -0.66 -6.01 7.00
N LEU A 171 -1.65 -6.51 7.74
CA LEU A 171 -1.84 -7.95 7.95
C LEU A 171 -2.44 -8.64 6.72
N PHE A 172 -3.50 -8.07 6.14
CA PHE A 172 -4.30 -8.73 5.11
C PHE A 172 -3.92 -8.38 3.68
N SER A 173 -3.00 -7.42 3.45
CA SER A 173 -2.50 -7.14 2.10
C SER A 173 -1.52 -8.17 1.56
N GLY A 174 -1.05 -9.08 2.41
CA GLY A 174 0.02 -10.02 2.08
C GLY A 174 1.41 -9.53 2.46
N LEU A 175 1.55 -8.33 3.05
CA LEU A 175 2.85 -7.74 3.37
C LEU A 175 3.62 -8.54 4.44
N ILE A 176 2.99 -8.83 5.59
CA ILE A 176 3.64 -9.57 6.69
C ILE A 176 3.63 -11.06 6.38
N VAL A 177 2.45 -11.59 6.01
CA VAL A 177 2.24 -12.99 5.67
C VAL A 177 1.57 -13.08 4.30
N PRO A 178 2.15 -13.80 3.32
CA PRO A 178 1.51 -14.04 2.03
C PRO A 178 0.10 -14.65 2.19
N ILE A 179 -0.84 -14.22 1.34
CA ILE A 179 -2.25 -14.63 1.42
C ILE A 179 -2.43 -16.14 1.21
N SER A 180 -1.50 -16.80 0.51
CA SER A 180 -1.51 -18.25 0.29
C SER A 180 -1.17 -19.09 1.52
N LEU A 181 -0.72 -18.47 2.61
CA LEU A 181 -0.40 -19.15 3.86
C LEU A 181 -1.51 -19.03 4.92
N PHE A 182 -2.56 -18.25 4.66
CA PHE A 182 -3.72 -18.20 5.53
C PHE A 182 -4.59 -19.46 5.36
N PRO A 183 -5.35 -19.87 6.40
CA PRO A 183 -6.35 -20.93 6.27
C PRO A 183 -7.33 -20.67 5.12
N ASP A 184 -7.82 -21.74 4.47
CA ASP A 184 -8.61 -21.63 3.24
C ASP A 184 -9.84 -20.71 3.35
N TRP A 185 -10.54 -20.78 4.49
CA TRP A 185 -11.72 -19.93 4.76
C TRP A 185 -11.35 -18.44 4.76
N LEU A 186 -10.21 -18.09 5.38
CA LEU A 186 -9.75 -16.70 5.48
C LEU A 186 -9.12 -16.25 4.16
N SER A 187 -8.31 -17.08 3.52
CA SER A 187 -7.75 -16.80 2.18
C SER A 187 -8.85 -16.49 1.17
N SER A 188 -9.97 -17.23 1.21
CA SER A 188 -11.14 -16.99 0.34
C SER A 188 -11.78 -15.62 0.58
N ILE A 189 -11.91 -15.19 1.84
CA ILE A 189 -12.41 -13.86 2.19
C ILE A 189 -11.43 -12.77 1.71
N LEU A 190 -10.14 -12.94 1.98
CA LEU A 190 -9.10 -11.97 1.60
C LEU A 190 -8.98 -11.80 0.08
N LYS A 191 -9.26 -12.85 -0.69
CA LYS A 191 -9.32 -12.82 -2.16
C LYS A 191 -10.52 -12.05 -2.72
N VAL A 192 -11.55 -11.79 -1.90
CA VAL A 192 -12.64 -10.92 -2.31
C VAL A 192 -12.31 -9.48 -1.98
N LEU A 193 -11.69 -9.22 -0.81
CA LEU A 193 -11.36 -7.89 -0.31
C LEU A 193 -10.29 -7.14 -1.13
N PRO A 194 -10.21 -5.79 -1.00
CA PRO A 194 -9.26 -4.98 -1.77
C PRO A 194 -7.80 -5.15 -1.32
N PHE A 195 -7.55 -5.69 -0.12
CA PHE A 195 -6.23 -5.63 0.51
C PHE A 195 -5.15 -6.37 -0.28
N GLN A 196 -5.47 -7.53 -0.86
CA GLN A 196 -4.53 -8.29 -1.70
C GLN A 196 -3.99 -7.46 -2.88
N ALA A 197 -4.80 -6.51 -3.37
CA ALA A 197 -4.50 -5.69 -4.53
C ALA A 197 -3.39 -4.68 -4.24
N ILE A 198 -3.04 -4.45 -2.96
CA ILE A 198 -2.00 -3.53 -2.55
C ILE A 198 -0.61 -4.18 -2.60
N THR A 199 -0.44 -5.39 -2.07
CA THR A 199 0.90 -5.99 -1.92
C THR A 199 1.00 -7.40 -2.52
N TYR A 200 0.05 -8.27 -2.22
CA TYR A 200 0.11 -9.68 -2.63
C TYR A 200 0.13 -9.88 -4.16
N LEU A 201 -0.76 -9.22 -4.89
CA LEU A 201 -0.84 -9.35 -6.35
C LEU A 201 0.43 -8.85 -7.08
N PRO A 202 0.94 -7.61 -6.84
CA PRO A 202 2.18 -7.18 -7.46
C PRO A 202 3.38 -8.04 -7.05
N GLY A 203 3.47 -8.44 -5.77
CA GLY A 203 4.53 -9.34 -5.30
C GLY A 203 4.50 -10.72 -5.98
N SER A 204 3.30 -11.23 -6.28
CA SER A 204 3.12 -12.51 -7.00
C SER A 204 3.57 -12.43 -8.47
N VAL A 205 3.39 -11.29 -9.13
CA VAL A 205 3.91 -11.06 -10.49
C VAL A 205 5.44 -10.89 -10.46
N PHE A 206 5.95 -10.12 -9.50
CA PHE A 206 7.39 -9.89 -9.36
C PHE A 206 8.18 -11.18 -9.11
N THR A 207 7.65 -12.07 -8.27
CA THR A 207 8.28 -13.37 -7.94
C THR A 207 8.10 -14.43 -9.02
N GLY A 208 7.45 -14.10 -10.15
CA GLY A 208 7.20 -15.05 -11.24
C GLY A 208 6.13 -16.10 -10.92
N ARG A 209 5.34 -15.92 -9.85
CA ARG A 209 4.23 -16.82 -9.52
C ARG A 209 3.05 -16.66 -10.47
N VAL A 210 2.86 -15.44 -10.96
CA VAL A 210 1.87 -15.09 -11.98
C VAL A 210 2.62 -14.59 -13.21
N GLN A 211 2.45 -15.29 -14.34
CA GLN A 211 3.15 -15.00 -15.59
C GLN A 211 2.18 -14.98 -16.78
N GLY A 212 2.63 -14.42 -17.90
CA GLY A 212 1.88 -14.40 -19.16
C GLY A 212 0.49 -13.77 -19.01
N VAL A 213 -0.54 -14.47 -19.48
CA VAL A 213 -1.94 -14.00 -19.43
C VAL A 213 -2.44 -13.78 -17.99
N GLY A 214 -1.87 -14.51 -17.02
CA GLY A 214 -2.25 -14.36 -15.61
C GLY A 214 -2.02 -12.95 -15.06
N ILE A 215 -1.04 -12.20 -15.60
CA ILE A 215 -0.75 -10.82 -15.18
C ILE A 215 -1.97 -9.92 -15.45
N TRP A 216 -2.63 -10.08 -16.59
CA TRP A 216 -3.82 -9.31 -16.94
C TRP A 216 -5.02 -9.62 -16.04
N ASN A 217 -5.17 -10.89 -15.62
CA ASN A 217 -6.23 -11.28 -14.70
C ASN A 217 -6.08 -10.60 -13.34
N VAL A 218 -4.87 -10.62 -12.76
CA VAL A 218 -4.63 -9.99 -11.46
C VAL A 218 -4.64 -8.46 -11.54
N LEU A 219 -4.21 -7.87 -12.66
CA LEU A 219 -4.36 -6.44 -12.92
C LEU A 219 -5.84 -6.04 -13.04
N GLY A 220 -6.67 -6.89 -13.66
CA GLY A 220 -8.12 -6.70 -13.71
C GLY A 220 -8.74 -6.58 -12.32
N ILE A 221 -8.29 -7.37 -11.36
CA ILE A 221 -8.74 -7.28 -9.96
C ILE A 221 -8.38 -5.91 -9.35
N GLN A 222 -7.17 -5.41 -9.60
CA GLN A 222 -6.77 -4.07 -9.15
C GLN A 222 -7.62 -2.96 -9.78
N ILE A 223 -7.90 -3.05 -11.09
CA ILE A 223 -8.73 -2.07 -11.79
C ILE A 223 -10.16 -2.07 -11.24
N VAL A 224 -10.76 -3.25 -11.04
CA VAL A 224 -12.11 -3.38 -10.47
C VAL A 224 -12.16 -2.75 -9.08
N TRP A 225 -11.19 -3.04 -8.21
CA TRP A 225 -11.16 -2.44 -6.87
C TRP A 225 -10.89 -0.94 -6.89
N PHE A 226 -10.01 -0.47 -7.78
CA PHE A 226 -9.80 0.96 -7.98
C PHE A 226 -11.11 1.68 -8.35
N LEU A 227 -11.87 1.15 -9.31
CA LEU A 227 -13.16 1.72 -9.71
C LEU A 227 -14.21 1.61 -8.60
N ALA A 228 -14.29 0.47 -7.92
CA ALA A 228 -15.25 0.24 -6.84
C ALA A 228 -15.04 1.22 -5.67
N LEU A 229 -13.78 1.51 -5.31
CA LEU A 229 -13.44 2.45 -4.24
C LEU A 229 -13.70 3.92 -4.59
N LEU A 230 -13.88 4.27 -5.87
CA LEU A 230 -14.31 5.63 -6.24
C LEU A 230 -15.74 5.92 -5.76
N ILE A 231 -16.61 4.91 -5.71
CA ILE A 231 -18.01 5.05 -5.30
C ILE A 231 -18.14 5.63 -3.87
N PRO A 232 -17.57 5.00 -2.82
CA PRO A 232 -17.65 5.55 -1.46
C PRO A 232 -16.92 6.89 -1.34
N ILE A 233 -15.83 7.13 -2.10
CA ILE A 233 -15.13 8.43 -2.07
C ILE A 233 -16.04 9.54 -2.59
N VAL A 234 -16.67 9.34 -3.74
CA VAL A 234 -17.60 10.32 -4.32
C VAL A 234 -18.77 10.54 -3.38
N TRP A 235 -19.36 9.47 -2.84
CA TRP A 235 -20.48 9.58 -1.90
C TRP A 235 -20.12 10.34 -0.62
N LEU A 236 -19.02 9.95 0.06
CA LEU A 236 -18.55 10.61 1.28
C LEU A 236 -18.16 12.06 1.02
N TYR A 237 -17.53 12.36 -0.11
CA TYR A 237 -17.13 13.72 -0.46
C TYR A 237 -18.35 14.63 -0.67
N HIS A 238 -19.39 14.15 -1.35
CA HIS A 238 -20.63 14.91 -1.51
C HIS A 238 -21.35 15.12 -0.18
N ALA A 239 -21.46 14.07 0.65
CA ALA A 239 -22.08 14.16 1.97
C ALA A 239 -21.29 15.13 2.90
N ALA A 240 -19.96 15.11 2.84
CA ALA A 240 -19.09 16.01 3.59
C ALA A 240 -19.32 17.48 3.21
N ARG A 241 -19.47 17.79 1.91
CA ARG A 241 -19.76 19.16 1.45
C ARG A 241 -21.07 19.68 2.02
N GLN A 242 -22.12 18.87 2.04
CA GLN A 242 -23.43 19.26 2.59
C GLN A 242 -23.34 19.58 4.09
N ARG A 243 -22.58 18.79 4.85
CA ARG A 243 -22.44 18.99 6.31
C ARG A 243 -21.59 20.21 6.67
N LEU A 244 -20.59 20.54 5.85
CA LEU A 244 -19.76 21.74 6.05
C LEU A 244 -20.60 23.03 5.98
N PHE A 245 -21.57 23.09 5.07
CA PHE A 245 -22.47 24.25 4.97
C PHE A 245 -23.32 24.46 6.23
N VAL A 246 -23.73 23.39 6.91
CA VAL A 246 -24.57 23.47 8.13
C VAL A 246 -23.82 24.00 9.35
N GLN A 247 -22.48 23.93 9.35
CA GLN A 247 -21.63 24.39 10.47
C GLN A 247 -21.04 25.80 10.23
N GLY A 248 -21.07 26.29 8.98
CA GLY A 248 -20.56 27.62 8.59
C GLY A 248 -21.61 28.73 8.52
N GLY A 249 -22.87 28.43 8.83
CA GLY A 249 -24.02 29.35 8.82
C GLY A 249 -25.34 28.62 9.00
#